data_AF-A0A439DXV7-F1
#
_entry.id   AF-A0A439DXV7-F1
#
_cell.length_a   1.000
_cell.length_b   1.000
_cell.length_c   1.000
_cell.angle_alpha   90.00
_cell.angle_beta   90.00
_cell.angle_gamma   90.00
#
_symmetry.space_group_name_H-M   'P 1'
#
loop_
_entity.id
_entity.type
_entity.pdbx_description
1 polymer ?
#
loop_
_entity_poly.entity_id
_entity_poly.type
_entity_poly.pdbx_seq_one_letter_code
_entity_poly.pdbx_strand_id
1 'polypeptide(L)'
;MRTKTEELALLTSATLAGWDDNAPPPWNPWAYLEAYHPDVLVTDAYRLPDHSMGLHLGRKIWLCRKLNQAERRSTLAHEIVHIERGPVPSDPAMAAAEERVVDEIASRRLIRTEDLGRIAARYARQASRAWARHLWVDVPMLHARLTTLDAVERKELAGLGVDVLQLKRRERRLGRILAGLAI
;
A
#
# COMPACT_ATOMS: atom_id res chain seq x y z
N MET A 1 8.60 13.67 -40.30
CA MET A 1 7.40 13.99 -39.49
C MET A 1 6.82 12.65 -39.05
N ARG A 2 7.03 12.25 -37.78
CA ARG A 2 6.64 10.92 -37.29
C ARG A 2 5.15 10.91 -36.96
N THR A 3 4.50 9.76 -37.10
CA THR A 3 3.05 9.65 -36.90
C THR A 3 2.71 9.58 -35.42
N LYS A 4 1.52 10.06 -35.04
CA LYS A 4 1.02 10.07 -33.64
C LYS A 4 1.07 8.69 -32.95
N THR A 5 1.06 7.62 -33.75
CA THR A 5 1.17 6.22 -33.32
C THR A 5 2.61 5.83 -32.93
N GLU A 6 3.63 6.40 -33.59
CA GLU A 6 5.05 6.18 -33.26
C GLU A 6 5.47 6.96 -32.01
N GLU A 7 4.84 8.11 -31.76
CA GLU A 7 5.05 8.93 -30.55
C GLU A 7 4.52 8.25 -29.28
N LEU A 8 3.37 7.56 -29.38
CA LEU A 8 2.79 6.75 -28.30
C LEU A 8 3.61 5.48 -28.00
N ALA A 9 4.20 4.85 -29.02
CA ALA A 9 5.07 3.67 -28.83
C ALA A 9 6.40 4.04 -28.13
N LEU A 10 6.95 5.23 -28.41
CA LEU A 10 8.15 5.74 -27.75
C LEU A 10 7.87 6.21 -26.31
N LEU A 11 6.69 6.78 -26.03
CA LEU A 11 6.25 7.08 -24.66
C LEU A 11 6.01 5.80 -23.84
N THR A 12 5.58 4.70 -24.48
CA THR A 12 5.41 3.40 -23.82
C THR A 12 6.76 2.73 -23.54
N SER A 13 7.76 2.92 -24.41
CA SER A 13 9.10 2.33 -24.27
C SER A 13 10.03 3.12 -23.32
N ALA A 14 9.96 4.46 -23.33
CA ALA A 14 10.74 5.32 -22.43
C ALA A 14 10.28 5.23 -20.96
N THR A 15 9.02 4.87 -20.73
CA THR A 15 8.46 4.75 -19.38
C THR A 15 8.82 3.42 -18.70
N LEU A 16 9.35 2.44 -19.43
CA LEU A 16 9.73 1.12 -18.91
C LEU A 16 11.23 0.95 -18.62
N ALA A 17 12.06 1.94 -18.96
CA ALA A 17 13.52 1.89 -18.86
C ALA A 17 14.12 2.67 -17.67
N GLY A 18 13.31 3.42 -16.91
CA GLY A 18 13.78 4.24 -15.79
C GLY A 18 13.18 3.80 -14.45
N TRP A 19 13.64 2.66 -13.92
CA TRP A 19 13.67 2.53 -12.47
C TRP A 19 14.94 3.26 -12.05
N ASP A 20 14.82 4.49 -11.55
CA ASP A 20 15.91 5.06 -10.78
C ASP A 20 15.77 4.49 -9.37
N ASP A 21 16.70 3.62 -8.98
CA ASP A 21 16.85 3.17 -7.59
C ASP A 21 16.99 4.37 -6.61
N ASN A 22 17.25 5.58 -7.13
CA ASN A 22 17.43 6.83 -6.39
C ASN A 22 16.30 7.87 -6.58
N ALA A 23 15.19 7.55 -7.26
CA ALA A 23 14.02 8.44 -7.23
C ALA A 23 13.56 8.59 -5.77
N PRO A 24 13.14 9.80 -5.30
CA PRO A 24 12.69 9.94 -3.92
C PRO A 24 11.61 8.89 -3.68
N PRO A 25 11.77 8.06 -2.64
CA PRO A 25 10.89 6.92 -2.48
C PRO A 25 9.44 7.45 -2.37
N PRO A 26 8.45 6.70 -2.87
CA PRO A 26 7.06 6.95 -2.51
C PRO A 26 6.96 7.19 -1.01
N TRP A 27 6.01 8.04 -0.59
CA TRP A 27 5.82 8.51 0.79
C TRP A 27 6.45 7.58 1.85
N ASN A 28 7.42 8.11 2.60
CA ASN A 28 8.20 7.37 3.58
C ASN A 28 7.63 7.65 4.99
N PRO A 29 7.06 6.64 5.67
CA PRO A 29 6.42 6.84 6.96
C PRO A 29 7.40 7.29 8.06
N TRP A 30 8.67 6.87 8.02
CA TRP A 30 9.67 7.33 9.00
C TRP A 30 9.99 8.81 8.84
N ALA A 31 10.26 9.25 7.60
CA ALA A 31 10.55 10.66 7.32
C ALA A 31 9.33 11.55 7.59
N TYR A 32 8.12 11.05 7.29
CA TYR A 32 6.88 11.77 7.61
C TYR A 32 6.69 11.92 9.12
N LEU A 33 6.91 10.86 9.90
CA LEU A 33 6.79 10.90 11.34
C LEU A 33 7.80 11.86 11.96
N GLU A 34 9.06 11.85 11.51
CA GLU A 34 10.09 12.80 11.95
C GLU A 34 9.69 14.26 11.66
N ALA A 35 9.13 14.53 10.48
CA ALA A 35 8.78 15.88 10.05
C ALA A 35 7.51 16.43 10.72
N TYR A 36 6.49 15.60 10.93
CA TYR A 36 5.14 16.06 11.31
C TYR A 36 4.68 15.58 12.69
N HIS A 37 5.31 14.54 13.24
CA HIS A 37 4.98 13.96 14.55
C HIS A 37 6.26 13.65 15.36
N PRO A 38 7.16 14.64 15.58
CA PRO A 38 8.45 14.40 16.23
C PRO A 38 8.33 13.94 17.70
N ASP A 39 7.15 14.11 18.32
CA ASP A 39 6.83 13.65 19.67
C ASP A 39 6.43 12.16 19.73
N VAL A 40 6.20 11.51 18.58
CA VAL A 40 5.83 10.08 18.52
C VAL A 40 7.08 9.20 18.58
N LEU A 41 7.08 8.28 19.54
CA LEU A 41 8.16 7.30 19.70
C LEU A 41 7.81 6.00 18.99
N VAL A 42 8.72 5.51 18.15
CA VAL A 42 8.59 4.21 17.47
C VAL A 42 9.59 3.23 18.05
N THR A 43 9.15 2.01 18.38
CA THR A 43 10.03 0.93 18.82
C THR A 43 9.67 -0.39 18.16
N ASP A 44 10.68 -1.19 17.82
CA ASP A 44 10.52 -2.55 17.31
C ASP A 44 11.21 -3.60 18.19
N ALA A 45 11.52 -3.24 19.44
CA ALA A 45 12.29 -4.08 20.35
C ALA A 45 11.53 -5.34 20.82
N TYR A 46 10.20 -5.35 20.70
CA TYR A 46 9.35 -6.36 21.32
C TYR A 46 8.67 -7.25 20.29
N ARG A 47 8.50 -8.51 20.65
CA ARG A 47 7.51 -9.37 20.00
C ARG A 47 6.16 -9.03 20.60
N LEU A 48 5.21 -8.61 19.78
CA LEU A 48 3.83 -8.37 20.18
C LEU A 48 3.06 -9.70 20.30
N PRO A 49 1.89 -9.71 20.98
CA PRO A 49 1.00 -10.88 21.01
C PRO A 49 0.73 -11.43 19.61
N ASP A 50 0.41 -12.73 19.54
CA ASP A 50 0.21 -13.38 18.25
C ASP A 50 -0.85 -12.66 17.41
N HIS A 51 -0.60 -12.57 16.10
CA HIS A 51 -1.36 -11.83 15.09
C HIS A 51 -1.29 -10.29 15.15
N SER A 52 -0.64 -9.68 16.15
CA SER A 52 -0.41 -8.22 16.17
C SER A 52 0.87 -7.85 15.42
N MET A 53 0.72 -7.12 14.31
CA MET A 53 1.85 -6.56 13.56
C MET A 53 2.30 -5.21 14.14
N GLY A 54 1.34 -4.38 14.54
CA GLY A 54 1.54 -3.07 15.15
C GLY A 54 0.62 -2.84 16.33
N LEU A 55 0.94 -1.79 17.09
CA LEU A 55 0.09 -1.24 18.13
C LEU A 55 0.43 0.25 18.26
N HIS A 56 -0.57 1.10 18.46
CA HIS A 56 -0.36 2.46 18.94
C HIS A 56 -1.08 2.69 20.27
N LEU A 57 -0.49 3.52 21.13
CA LEU A 57 -1.12 4.00 22.36
C LEU A 57 -0.53 5.36 22.71
N GLY A 58 -1.38 6.39 22.68
CA GLY A 58 -0.94 7.78 22.90
C GLY A 58 0.08 8.21 21.85
N ARG A 59 1.32 8.52 22.28
CA ARG A 59 2.43 8.94 21.40
C ARG A 59 3.51 7.88 21.25
N LYS A 60 3.10 6.61 21.28
CA LYS A 60 3.99 5.47 21.11
C LYS A 60 3.40 4.52 20.07
N ILE A 61 4.27 4.08 19.16
CA ILE A 61 4.01 3.04 18.18
C ILE A 61 4.97 1.88 18.47
N TRP A 62 4.43 0.68 18.56
CA TRP A 62 5.19 -0.55 18.60
C TRP A 62 5.03 -1.29 17.28
N LEU A 63 6.15 -1.64 16.67
CA LEU A 63 6.20 -2.56 15.55
C LEU A 63 6.65 -3.93 16.08
N CYS A 64 6.02 -5.01 15.65
CA CYS A 64 6.47 -6.33 16.08
C CYS A 64 7.87 -6.63 15.55
N ARG A 65 8.79 -7.06 16.42
CA ARG A 65 10.20 -7.36 16.05
C ARG A 65 10.36 -8.39 14.92
N LYS A 66 9.35 -9.25 14.71
CA LYS A 66 9.36 -10.29 13.66
C LYS A 66 9.17 -9.72 12.26
N LEU A 67 8.67 -8.50 12.13
CA LEU A 67 8.33 -7.93 10.83
C LEU A 67 9.58 -7.79 9.96
N ASN A 68 9.43 -8.05 8.66
CA ASN A 68 10.42 -7.63 7.67
C ASN A 68 10.26 -6.13 7.36
N GLN A 69 11.14 -5.57 6.51
CA GLN A 69 11.11 -4.13 6.23
C GLN A 69 9.82 -3.64 5.55
N ALA A 70 9.25 -4.43 4.64
CA ALA A 70 8.01 -4.08 3.94
C ALA A 70 6.80 -4.14 4.88
N GLU A 71 6.77 -5.11 5.78
CA GLU A 71 5.77 -5.21 6.84
C GLU A 71 5.91 -4.04 7.82
N ARG A 72 7.11 -3.73 8.32
CA ARG A 72 7.35 -2.54 9.17
C ARG A 72 6.87 -1.26 8.49
N ARG A 73 7.16 -1.08 7.19
CA ARG A 73 6.74 0.10 6.43
C ARG A 73 5.21 0.20 6.34
N SER A 74 4.55 -0.92 6.07
CA SER A 74 3.09 -0.97 5.95
C SER A 74 2.40 -0.72 7.28
N THR A 75 2.86 -1.42 8.33
CA THR A 75 2.37 -1.26 9.69
C THR A 75 2.60 0.16 10.21
N LEU A 76 3.80 0.73 10.07
CA LEU A 76 4.05 2.09 10.53
C LEU A 76 3.15 3.12 9.83
N ALA A 77 2.91 2.96 8.54
CA ALA A 77 1.98 3.82 7.82
C ALA A 77 0.55 3.75 8.37
N HIS A 78 0.08 2.53 8.65
CA HIS A 78 -1.21 2.28 9.26
C HIS A 78 -1.32 2.94 10.64
N GLU A 79 -0.34 2.74 11.52
CA GLU A 79 -0.35 3.33 12.87
C GLU A 79 -0.22 4.86 12.86
N ILE A 80 0.50 5.46 11.90
CA ILE A 80 0.54 6.92 11.72
C ILE A 80 -0.87 7.46 11.41
N VAL A 81 -1.60 6.79 10.52
CA VAL A 81 -2.96 7.22 10.16
C VAL A 81 -3.90 7.11 11.36
N HIS A 82 -3.77 6.08 12.21
CA HIS A 82 -4.50 6.01 13.48
C HIS A 82 -4.23 7.24 14.37
N ILE A 83 -2.97 7.66 14.52
CA ILE A 83 -2.62 8.86 15.29
C ILE A 83 -3.30 10.12 14.73
N GLU A 84 -3.30 10.28 13.41
CA GLU A 84 -3.90 11.45 12.74
C GLU A 84 -5.42 11.48 12.85
N ARG A 85 -6.07 10.30 12.81
CA ARG A 85 -7.53 10.18 12.86
C ARG A 85 -8.08 10.26 14.27
N GLY A 86 -7.26 9.95 15.27
CA GLY A 86 -7.61 10.05 16.67
C GLY A 86 -8.26 8.78 17.22
N PRO A 87 -9.01 8.88 18.33
CA PRO A 87 -9.50 7.69 19.04
C PRO A 87 -10.40 6.79 18.18
N VAL A 88 -10.10 5.49 18.18
CA VAL A 88 -10.95 4.48 17.53
C VAL A 88 -12.29 4.37 18.29
N PRO A 89 -13.44 4.36 17.59
CA PRO A 89 -14.74 4.18 18.23
C PRO A 89 -14.84 2.88 19.04
N SER A 90 -15.58 2.91 20.15
CA SER A 90 -15.80 1.72 20.99
C SER A 90 -16.80 0.72 20.38
N ASP A 91 -17.69 1.18 19.51
CA ASP A 91 -18.63 0.30 18.81
C ASP A 91 -17.87 -0.57 17.79
N PRO A 92 -18.01 -1.91 17.83
CA PRO A 92 -17.24 -2.80 16.97
C PRO A 92 -17.45 -2.59 15.46
N ALA A 93 -18.67 -2.23 15.04
CA ALA A 93 -18.96 -2.02 13.62
C ALA A 93 -18.34 -0.71 13.13
N MET A 94 -18.38 0.33 13.95
CA MET A 94 -17.69 1.60 13.68
C MET A 94 -16.17 1.44 13.71
N ALA A 95 -15.61 0.69 14.67
CA ALA A 95 -14.18 0.37 14.71
C ALA A 95 -13.73 -0.36 13.45
N ALA A 96 -14.48 -1.37 12.99
CA ALA A 96 -14.16 -2.07 11.75
C ALA A 96 -14.28 -1.17 10.50
N ALA A 97 -15.18 -0.17 10.51
CA ALA A 97 -15.24 0.82 9.45
C ALA A 97 -14.03 1.76 9.50
N GLU A 98 -13.58 2.14 10.69
CA GLU A 98 -12.41 2.97 10.92
C GLU A 98 -11.13 2.28 10.42
N GLU A 99 -10.92 0.99 10.75
CA GLU A 99 -9.78 0.21 10.24
C GLU A 99 -9.73 0.19 8.71
N ARG A 100 -10.88 0.05 8.03
CA ARG A 100 -10.93 0.10 6.56
C ARG A 100 -10.52 1.45 6.00
N VAL A 101 -10.90 2.55 6.67
CA VAL A 101 -10.54 3.91 6.26
C VAL A 101 -9.05 4.15 6.51
N VAL A 102 -8.52 3.68 7.63
CA VAL A 102 -7.09 3.73 7.97
C VAL A 102 -6.28 2.99 6.91
N ASP A 103 -6.66 1.76 6.58
CA ASP A 103 -6.03 0.95 5.54
C ASP A 103 -6.10 1.62 4.16
N GLU A 104 -7.23 2.23 3.81
CA GLU A 104 -7.36 2.98 2.57
C GLU A 104 -6.35 4.13 2.49
N ILE A 105 -6.33 5.00 3.50
CA ILE A 105 -5.43 6.17 3.54
C ILE A 105 -3.97 5.73 3.52
N ALA A 106 -3.60 4.76 4.36
CA ALA A 106 -2.23 4.24 4.42
C ALA A 106 -1.82 3.63 3.07
N SER A 107 -2.69 2.85 2.44
CA SER A 107 -2.38 2.20 1.16
C SER A 107 -2.20 3.21 0.02
N ARG A 108 -3.02 4.28 0.00
CA ARG A 108 -2.93 5.38 -0.98
C ARG A 108 -1.64 6.18 -0.81
N ARG A 109 -1.20 6.42 0.43
CA ARG A 109 0.10 7.06 0.72
C ARG A 109 1.26 6.20 0.24
N LEU A 110 1.24 4.90 0.56
CA LEU A 110 2.34 3.98 0.26
C LEU A 110 2.43 3.59 -1.22
N ILE A 111 1.30 3.51 -1.93
CA ILE A 111 1.17 2.93 -3.27
C ILE A 111 0.45 3.92 -4.18
N ARG A 112 1.23 4.70 -4.94
CA ARG A 112 0.68 5.60 -5.95
C ARG A 112 0.03 4.82 -7.10
N THR A 113 -0.94 5.43 -7.77
CA THR A 113 -1.66 4.81 -8.89
C THR A 113 -0.70 4.41 -10.02
N GLU A 114 0.31 5.23 -10.31
CA GLU A 114 1.30 4.99 -11.36
C GLU A 114 2.19 3.79 -11.02
N ASP A 115 2.64 3.69 -9.77
CA ASP A 115 3.47 2.57 -9.29
C ASP A 115 2.67 1.26 -9.36
N LEU A 116 1.41 1.29 -8.93
CA LEU A 116 0.50 0.15 -9.07
C LEU A 116 0.32 -0.24 -10.55
N GLY A 117 0.14 0.72 -11.44
CA GLY A 117 -0.01 0.48 -12.88
C GLY A 117 1.23 -0.16 -13.51
N ARG A 118 2.42 0.36 -13.17
CA ARG A 118 3.71 -0.19 -13.63
C ARG A 118 3.90 -1.63 -13.17
N ILE A 119 3.62 -1.92 -11.90
CA ILE A 119 3.73 -3.27 -11.34
C ILE A 119 2.70 -4.20 -11.98
N ALA A 120 1.47 -3.72 -12.22
CA ALA A 120 0.45 -4.49 -12.89
C ALA A 120 0.84 -4.86 -14.32
N ALA A 121 1.41 -3.93 -15.08
CA ALA A 121 1.88 -4.18 -16.45
C ALA A 121 3.09 -5.13 -16.48
N ARG A 122 4.13 -4.86 -15.68
CA ARG A 122 5.40 -5.61 -15.71
C ARG A 122 5.27 -7.02 -15.13
N TYR A 123 4.42 -7.19 -14.11
CA TYR A 123 4.30 -8.44 -13.36
C TYR A 123 2.90 -9.05 -13.45
N ALA A 124 2.17 -8.76 -14.53
CA ALA A 124 0.80 -9.20 -14.79
C ALA A 124 0.54 -10.69 -14.51
N ARG A 125 1.51 -11.57 -14.75
CA ARG A 125 1.37 -13.02 -14.58
C ARG A 125 1.82 -13.55 -13.21
N GLN A 126 2.44 -12.72 -12.37
CA GLN A 126 2.98 -13.15 -11.08
C GLN A 126 1.95 -13.09 -9.95
N ALA A 127 2.15 -13.85 -8.88
CA ALA A 127 1.26 -13.80 -7.70
C ALA A 127 1.29 -12.41 -7.05
N SER A 128 0.19 -12.03 -6.37
CA SER A 128 0.09 -10.72 -5.69
C SER A 128 1.16 -10.49 -4.64
N ARG A 129 1.69 -11.54 -4.00
CA ARG A 129 2.85 -11.43 -3.09
C ARG A 129 4.09 -10.89 -3.80
N ALA A 130 4.29 -11.19 -5.09
CA ALA A 130 5.37 -10.59 -5.86
C ALA A 130 5.16 -9.09 -6.08
N TRP A 131 3.92 -8.67 -6.33
CA TRP A 131 3.57 -7.25 -6.47
C TRP A 131 3.84 -6.49 -5.18
N ALA A 132 3.39 -7.03 -4.04
CA ALA A 132 3.62 -6.44 -2.73
C ALA A 132 5.12 -6.26 -2.43
N ARG A 133 5.95 -7.27 -2.73
CA ARG A 133 7.41 -7.16 -2.63
C ARG A 133 7.98 -6.05 -3.50
N HIS A 134 7.58 -5.94 -4.76
CA HIS A 134 8.07 -4.88 -5.66
C HIS A 134 7.58 -3.48 -5.24
N LEU A 135 6.43 -3.38 -4.61
CA LEU A 135 5.87 -2.15 -4.05
C LEU A 135 6.38 -1.83 -2.64
N TRP A 136 7.22 -2.70 -2.05
CA TRP A 136 7.73 -2.57 -0.68
C TRP A 136 6.59 -2.38 0.35
N VAL A 137 5.56 -3.21 0.21
CA VAL A 137 4.42 -3.29 1.13
C VAL A 137 4.12 -4.75 1.47
N ASP A 138 3.31 -4.98 2.50
CA ASP A 138 2.73 -6.29 2.75
C ASP A 138 1.51 -6.58 1.86
N VAL A 139 1.00 -7.81 1.96
CA VAL A 139 -0.15 -8.25 1.15
C VAL A 139 -1.47 -7.59 1.58
N PRO A 140 -1.79 -7.44 2.88
CA PRO A 140 -2.96 -6.67 3.32
C PRO A 140 -3.00 -5.25 2.75
N MET A 141 -1.89 -4.52 2.78
CA MET A 141 -1.82 -3.15 2.28
C MET A 141 -2.03 -3.07 0.76
N LEU A 142 -1.46 -4.01 0.00
CA LEU A 142 -1.76 -4.13 -1.44
C LEU A 142 -3.25 -4.44 -1.68
N HIS A 143 -3.85 -5.29 -0.85
CA HIS A 143 -5.27 -5.62 -0.97
C HIS A 143 -6.15 -4.39 -0.72
N ALA A 144 -5.90 -3.66 0.37
CA ALA A 144 -6.59 -2.40 0.67
C ALA A 144 -6.52 -1.42 -0.51
N ARG A 145 -5.34 -1.29 -1.13
CA ARG A 145 -5.17 -0.42 -2.31
C ARG A 145 -6.04 -0.86 -3.49
N LEU A 146 -6.09 -2.16 -3.76
CA LEU A 146 -6.84 -2.71 -4.89
C LEU A 146 -8.36 -2.62 -4.69
N THR A 147 -8.84 -2.76 -3.46
CA THR A 147 -10.29 -2.70 -3.14
C THR A 147 -10.84 -1.28 -3.09
N THR A 148 -9.97 -0.28 -2.87
CA THR A 148 -10.37 1.12 -2.66
C THR A 148 -10.10 2.03 -3.84
N LEU A 149 -9.71 1.48 -5.00
CA LEU A 149 -9.56 2.27 -6.22
C LEU A 149 -10.84 3.07 -6.52
N ASP A 150 -10.71 4.35 -6.85
CA ASP A 150 -11.83 5.18 -7.26
C ASP A 150 -12.06 5.09 -8.80
N ALA A 151 -13.03 5.84 -9.30
CA ALA A 151 -13.35 5.84 -10.73
C ALA A 151 -12.26 6.50 -11.60
N VAL A 152 -11.59 7.52 -11.08
CA VAL A 152 -10.50 8.25 -11.75
C VAL A 152 -9.27 7.35 -11.84
N GLU A 153 -8.86 6.74 -10.74
CA GLU A 153 -7.71 5.84 -10.69
C GLU A 153 -7.89 4.61 -11.58
N ARG A 154 -9.10 4.06 -11.63
CA ARG A 154 -9.43 2.98 -12.58
C ARG A 154 -9.26 3.42 -14.04
N LYS A 155 -9.65 4.65 -14.36
CA LYS A 155 -9.50 5.22 -15.70
C LYS A 155 -8.02 5.47 -16.02
N GLU A 156 -7.25 5.98 -15.07
CA GLU A 156 -5.80 6.17 -15.20
C GLU A 156 -5.09 4.84 -15.46
N LEU A 157 -5.36 3.81 -14.64
CA LEU A 157 -4.80 2.47 -14.82
C LEU A 157 -5.16 1.87 -16.19
N ALA A 158 -6.41 2.05 -16.65
CA ALA A 158 -6.81 1.62 -17.98
C ALA A 158 -6.04 2.39 -19.09
N GLY A 159 -5.81 3.69 -18.90
CA GLY A 159 -4.99 4.51 -19.80
C GLY A 159 -3.52 4.07 -19.86
N LEU A 160 -3.00 3.47 -18.78
CA LEU A 160 -1.68 2.82 -18.72
C LEU A 160 -1.65 1.40 -19.32
N GLY A 161 -2.74 0.95 -19.97
CA GLY A 161 -2.83 -0.37 -20.59
C GLY A 161 -3.05 -1.51 -19.59
N VAL A 162 -3.41 -1.21 -18.33
CA VAL A 162 -3.70 -2.23 -17.32
C VAL A 162 -5.13 -2.75 -17.50
N ASP A 163 -5.28 -4.08 -17.61
CA ASP A 163 -6.60 -4.72 -17.63
C ASP A 163 -7.28 -4.60 -16.25
N VAL A 164 -8.26 -3.70 -16.14
CA VAL A 164 -9.02 -3.48 -14.90
C VAL A 164 -9.79 -4.73 -14.47
N LEU A 165 -10.19 -5.62 -15.38
CA LEU A 165 -10.82 -6.91 -15.02
C LEU A 165 -9.81 -7.85 -14.37
N GLN A 166 -8.55 -7.82 -14.80
CA GLN A 166 -7.47 -8.55 -14.16
C GLN A 166 -7.25 -8.07 -12.72
N LEU A 167 -7.28 -6.76 -12.47
CA LEU A 167 -7.18 -6.20 -11.12
C LEU A 167 -8.35 -6.67 -10.24
N LYS A 168 -9.59 -6.58 -10.73
CA LYS A 168 -10.78 -7.07 -10.02
C LYS A 168 -10.70 -8.58 -9.70
N ARG A 169 -10.17 -9.39 -10.61
CA ARG A 169 -9.96 -10.84 -10.36
C ARG A 169 -8.93 -11.06 -9.25
N ARG A 170 -7.88 -10.25 -9.18
CA ARG A 170 -6.84 -10.32 -8.14
C ARG A 170 -7.34 -9.88 -6.79
N GLU A 171 -8.05 -8.77 -6.74
CA GLU A 171 -8.77 -8.28 -5.55
C GLU A 171 -9.58 -9.42 -4.92
N ARG A 172 -10.49 -10.04 -5.70
CA ARG A 172 -11.30 -11.19 -5.24
C ARG A 172 -10.49 -12.40 -4.80
N ARG A 173 -9.28 -12.60 -5.35
CA ARG A 173 -8.41 -13.71 -4.95
C ARG A 173 -7.71 -13.41 -3.63
N LEU A 174 -7.21 -12.19 -3.47
CA LEU A 174 -6.57 -11.72 -2.25
C LEU A 174 -7.56 -11.68 -1.09
N GLY A 175 -8.77 -11.16 -1.28
CA GLY A 175 -9.80 -11.15 -0.25
C GLY A 175 -10.13 -12.55 0.26
N ARG A 176 -10.17 -13.56 -0.61
CA ARG A 176 -10.36 -14.97 -0.22
C ARG A 176 -9.18 -15.53 0.58
N ILE A 177 -7.95 -15.19 0.20
CA ILE A 177 -6.75 -15.63 0.93
C ILE A 177 -6.72 -15.00 2.32
N LEU A 178 -6.98 -13.70 2.42
CA LEU A 178 -6.97 -12.99 3.69
C LEU A 178 -8.12 -13.42 4.61
N ALA A 179 -9.33 -13.64 4.07
CA ALA A 179 -10.44 -14.20 4.84
C ALA A 179 -10.17 -15.62 5.36
N GLY A 180 -9.43 -16.44 4.60
CA GLY A 180 -9.04 -17.79 5.03
C GLY A 180 -7.85 -17.83 6.01
N LEU A 181 -7.14 -16.72 6.19
CA LEU A 181 -6.04 -16.57 7.17
C LEU A 181 -6.52 -15.93 8.49
N ALA A 182 -7.78 -15.46 8.55
CA ALA A 182 -8.39 -14.82 9.70
C ALA A 182 -9.10 -15.83 10.64
N ILE A 183 -8.66 -17.10 10.67
CA ILE A 183 -9.18 -18.17 11.54
C ILE A 183 -8.04 -18.69 12.41
#